data_AF-A0A8R2JRY2-F1
#
_entry.id   AF-A0A8R2JRY2-F1
#
_cell.length_a   1.000
_cell.length_b   1.000
_cell.length_c   1.000
_cell.angle_alpha   90.00
_cell.angle_beta   90.00
_cell.angle_gamma   90.00
#
_symmetry.space_group_name_H-M   'P 1'
#
loop_
_entity.id
_entity.type
_entity.pdbx_description
1 polymer ?
#
loop_
_entity_poly.entity_id
_entity_poly.type
_entity_poly.pdbx_seq_one_letter_code
_entity_poly.pdbx_strand_id
1 'polypeptide(L)'
;MLIKTFGLILFFSSSQSEKLFRPNLPMGEYHLEFDKVYPCETTKDHPIKLNWYFSKKTSSITELKGNTTLLIPFDDTLTLDANLASWGSTGGWVPNTYILNTKKACSTLKHLVGNAWLIFLEGFNIPTNKCPWPVGTYITPGIDKKKLEDMNFPKIYFYGKYKIVVRFKNLKNEQFEELKNDLKQLSLQIVELKAENTTLRSGLNILKSKATSLEDAGSPSQSSHVISQFLYALTISCMKLPPHHNALFTVTKDF
;
A
#
# COMPACT_ATOMS: atom_id res chain seq x y z
N MET A 1 25.04 -15.60 -28.28
CA MET A 1 24.85 -15.27 -26.84
C MET A 1 24.38 -13.82 -26.66
N LEU A 2 23.23 -13.43 -27.22
CA LEU A 2 22.76 -12.02 -27.20
C LEU A 2 21.43 -11.80 -26.46
N ILE A 3 20.66 -12.85 -26.18
CA ILE A 3 19.35 -12.76 -25.50
C ILE A 3 19.49 -12.61 -23.97
N LYS A 4 20.59 -13.08 -23.37
CA LYS A 4 20.80 -12.97 -21.90
C LYS A 4 21.14 -11.56 -21.41
N THR A 5 21.55 -10.65 -22.30
CA THR A 5 21.97 -9.29 -21.95
C THR A 5 20.79 -8.32 -21.79
N PHE A 6 19.70 -8.53 -22.52
CA PHE A 6 18.51 -7.65 -22.47
C PHE A 6 17.71 -7.74 -21.17
N GLY A 7 17.77 -8.87 -20.45
CA GLY A 7 17.12 -9.01 -19.14
C GLY A 7 17.72 -8.09 -18.07
N LEU A 8 19.03 -7.81 -18.13
CA LEU A 8 19.70 -6.84 -17.26
C LEU A 8 19.28 -5.41 -17.61
N ILE A 9 19.18 -5.08 -18.89
CA ILE A 9 18.82 -3.72 -19.35
C ILE A 9 17.42 -3.34 -18.83
N LEU A 10 16.43 -4.23 -18.91
CA LEU A 10 15.08 -3.97 -18.37
C LEU A 10 15.05 -3.76 -16.85
N PHE A 11 16.00 -4.29 -16.09
CA PHE A 11 16.12 -4.05 -14.64
C PHE A 11 16.73 -2.68 -14.31
N PHE A 12 17.62 -2.14 -15.15
CA PHE A 12 18.29 -0.86 -14.93
C PHE A 12 17.58 0.34 -15.61
N SER A 13 16.82 0.14 -16.69
CA SER A 13 16.24 1.24 -17.47
C SER A 13 15.00 1.92 -16.87
N SER A 14 14.42 1.40 -15.77
CA SER A 14 13.14 1.89 -15.23
C SER A 14 13.19 2.42 -13.80
N SER A 15 14.36 2.46 -13.16
CA SER A 15 14.50 2.96 -11.78
C SER A 15 14.93 4.43 -11.75
N GLN A 16 13.99 5.35 -11.46
CA GLN A 16 14.30 6.70 -10.97
C GLN A 16 14.84 6.66 -9.52
N SER A 17 15.83 5.81 -9.24
CA SER A 17 16.47 5.68 -7.93
C SER A 17 17.87 6.30 -7.90
N GLU A 18 18.06 7.42 -8.60
CA GLU A 18 19.35 8.13 -8.71
C GLU A 18 19.91 8.67 -7.38
N LYS A 19 19.17 8.57 -6.27
CA LYS A 19 19.54 9.19 -4.98
C LYS A 19 19.78 8.23 -3.81
N LEU A 20 19.79 6.90 -4.01
CA LEU A 20 19.96 5.94 -2.91
C LEU A 20 20.74 4.67 -3.26
N PHE A 21 21.65 4.75 -4.24
CA PHE A 21 22.71 3.76 -4.40
C PHE A 21 23.57 3.76 -3.12
N ARG A 22 23.67 2.63 -2.41
CA ARG A 22 24.28 2.51 -1.07
C ARG A 22 25.77 2.22 -1.23
N PRO A 23 26.68 3.22 -1.27
CA PRO A 23 28.02 3.01 -1.81
C PRO A 23 28.93 2.20 -0.88
N ASN A 24 28.52 2.07 0.40
CA ASN A 24 29.33 1.53 1.48
C ASN A 24 28.97 0.07 1.83
N LEU A 25 28.07 -0.57 1.09
CA LEU A 25 27.79 -2.00 1.27
C LEU A 25 28.70 -2.82 0.34
N PRO A 26 29.36 -3.89 0.84
CA PRO A 26 30.05 -4.84 -0.03
C PRO A 26 29.04 -5.52 -0.97
N MET A 27 29.47 -5.71 -2.22
CA MET A 27 28.72 -6.36 -3.28
C MET A 27 29.43 -7.66 -3.69
N GLY A 28 28.67 -8.73 -3.91
CA GLY A 28 29.21 -10.02 -4.32
C GLY A 28 28.12 -11.10 -4.43
N GLU A 29 28.56 -12.35 -4.56
CA GLU A 29 27.67 -13.53 -4.56
C GLU A 29 27.08 -13.76 -3.16
N TYR A 30 25.80 -14.15 -3.10
CA TYR A 30 25.05 -14.28 -1.86
C TYR A 30 24.05 -15.43 -1.92
N HIS A 31 23.63 -15.90 -0.73
CA HIS A 31 22.41 -16.68 -0.57
C HIS A 31 21.28 -15.84 0.04
N LEU A 32 20.04 -16.13 -0.35
CA LEU A 32 18.85 -15.40 0.06
C LEU A 32 18.24 -16.05 1.31
N GLU A 33 18.44 -15.49 2.50
CA GLU A 33 17.78 -16.01 3.70
C GLU A 33 16.48 -15.27 4.01
N PHE A 34 15.34 -15.94 3.85
CA PHE A 34 14.07 -15.46 4.39
C PHE A 34 14.07 -15.53 5.93
N ASP A 35 13.80 -14.38 6.57
CA ASP A 35 13.65 -14.23 8.02
C ASP A 35 12.17 -14.30 8.41
N LYS A 36 11.34 -13.36 7.94
CA LYS A 36 9.93 -13.25 8.34
C LYS A 36 9.02 -12.83 7.19
N VAL A 37 7.91 -13.54 7.06
CA VAL A 37 6.75 -13.15 6.26
C VAL A 37 5.54 -13.06 7.17
N TYR A 38 4.69 -12.07 6.93
CA TYR A 38 3.47 -11.85 7.71
C TYR A 38 2.45 -11.06 6.89
N PRO A 39 1.13 -11.32 7.05
CA PRO A 39 0.11 -10.37 6.61
C PRO A 39 0.28 -9.08 7.41
N CYS A 40 -0.26 -8.01 6.89
CA CYS A 40 -0.04 -6.69 7.47
C CYS A 40 -1.34 -6.02 7.83
N GLU A 41 -1.24 -5.14 8.83
CA GLU A 41 -2.38 -4.51 9.45
C GLU A 41 -3.17 -3.70 8.43
N THR A 42 -4.38 -4.18 8.12
CA THR A 42 -5.37 -3.47 7.31
C THR A 42 -6.64 -3.29 8.13
N THR A 43 -7.25 -2.11 8.00
CA THR A 43 -8.58 -1.81 8.54
C THR A 43 -9.70 -2.15 7.55
N LYS A 44 -9.33 -2.60 6.36
CA LYS A 44 -10.24 -2.97 5.25
C LYS A 44 -10.07 -4.44 4.92
N ASP A 45 -11.18 -5.11 4.59
CA ASP A 45 -11.12 -6.47 4.06
C ASP A 45 -10.70 -6.44 2.59
N HIS A 46 -9.66 -7.20 2.24
CA HIS A 46 -9.08 -7.20 0.90
C HIS A 46 -9.46 -8.48 0.13
N PRO A 47 -9.65 -8.41 -1.20
CA PRO A 47 -10.03 -9.56 -2.01
C PRO A 47 -8.89 -10.58 -2.19
N ILE A 48 -7.66 -10.24 -1.78
CA ILE A 48 -6.51 -11.13 -1.74
C ILE A 48 -5.99 -11.12 -0.30
N LYS A 49 -6.02 -12.28 0.35
CA LYS A 49 -5.60 -12.47 1.76
C LYS A 49 -4.45 -13.47 1.80
N LEU A 50 -3.28 -13.04 2.30
CA LEU A 50 -2.04 -13.82 2.32
C LEU A 50 -1.61 -14.07 3.77
N ASN A 51 -2.14 -15.12 4.38
CA ASN A 51 -1.88 -15.46 5.78
C ASN A 51 -0.70 -16.42 5.87
N TRP A 52 0.49 -15.95 5.46
CA TRP A 52 1.72 -16.73 5.45
C TRP A 52 2.59 -16.45 6.67
N TYR A 53 3.30 -17.48 7.13
CA TYR A 53 4.27 -17.40 8.21
C TYR A 53 5.35 -18.47 8.05
N PHE A 54 6.53 -18.25 8.64
CA PHE A 54 7.55 -19.29 8.73
C PHE A 54 7.40 -20.09 10.04
N SER A 55 7.55 -21.40 9.96
CA SER A 55 7.40 -22.33 11.07
C SER A 55 8.60 -23.29 11.12
N LYS A 56 9.26 -23.39 12.27
CA LYS A 56 10.40 -24.27 12.47
C LYS A 56 9.93 -25.72 12.65
N LYS A 57 10.40 -26.63 11.79
CA LYS A 57 10.05 -28.07 11.83
C LYS A 57 11.12 -28.91 12.51
N THR A 58 12.38 -28.61 12.28
CA THR A 58 13.54 -29.25 12.93
C THR A 58 14.55 -28.18 13.35
N SER A 59 15.69 -28.56 13.92
CA SER A 59 16.79 -27.62 14.19
C SER A 59 17.26 -26.87 12.93
N SER A 60 17.20 -27.52 11.76
CA SER A 60 17.76 -27.06 10.47
C SER A 60 16.72 -26.74 9.37
N ILE A 61 15.46 -27.14 9.54
CA ILE A 61 14.38 -26.96 8.54
C ILE A 61 13.33 -25.98 9.06
N THR A 62 13.07 -24.94 8.27
CA THR A 62 12.00 -23.97 8.47
C THR A 62 11.11 -23.96 7.23
N GLU A 63 9.81 -24.15 7.43
CA GLU A 63 8.82 -24.22 6.36
C GLU A 63 7.98 -22.93 6.29
N LEU A 64 7.73 -22.44 5.09
CA LEU A 64 6.63 -21.51 4.80
C LEU A 64 5.31 -22.25 4.96
N LYS A 65 4.43 -21.77 5.83
CA LYS A 65 3.09 -22.32 6.08
C LYS A 65 2.03 -21.22 5.96
N GLY A 66 0.78 -21.64 5.81
CA GLY A 66 -0.37 -20.76 5.85
C GLY A 66 -1.32 -20.93 4.67
N ASN A 67 -2.10 -19.88 4.40
CA ASN A 67 -3.07 -19.88 3.31
C ASN A 67 -3.06 -18.61 2.46
N THR A 68 -3.53 -18.76 1.23
CA THR A 68 -3.83 -17.69 0.28
C THR A 68 -5.30 -17.80 -0.08
N THR A 69 -6.10 -16.80 0.25
CA THR A 69 -7.50 -16.71 -0.20
C THR A 69 -7.62 -15.64 -1.27
N LEU A 70 -8.06 -16.05 -2.46
CA LEU A 70 -8.36 -15.21 -3.61
C LEU A 70 -9.88 -15.13 -3.78
N LEU A 71 -10.48 -13.97 -3.51
CA LEU A 71 -11.89 -13.66 -3.78
C LEU A 71 -12.13 -13.13 -5.20
N ILE A 72 -11.05 -12.74 -5.88
CA ILE A 72 -11.00 -12.38 -7.31
C ILE A 72 -9.89 -13.21 -7.97
N PRO A 73 -9.97 -13.52 -9.28
CA PRO A 73 -8.88 -14.19 -9.97
C PRO A 73 -7.58 -13.36 -9.87
N PHE A 74 -6.45 -14.02 -9.65
CA PHE A 74 -5.16 -13.34 -9.62
C PHE A 74 -4.54 -13.36 -11.03
N ASP A 75 -4.55 -12.19 -11.69
CA ASP A 75 -4.26 -12.05 -13.11
C ASP A 75 -3.50 -10.75 -13.44
N ASP A 76 -3.37 -10.45 -14.74
CA ASP A 76 -2.69 -9.26 -15.25
C ASP A 76 -3.59 -8.01 -15.34
N THR A 77 -4.82 -8.03 -14.82
CA THR A 77 -5.62 -6.82 -14.58
C THR A 77 -5.21 -6.11 -13.29
N LEU A 78 -4.55 -6.84 -12.38
CA LEU A 78 -4.01 -6.34 -11.14
C LEU A 78 -2.63 -5.69 -11.36
N THR A 79 -2.37 -4.62 -10.59
CA THR A 79 -1.07 -3.94 -10.53
C THR A 79 -0.27 -4.47 -9.33
N LEU A 80 1.00 -4.76 -9.54
CA LEU A 80 1.98 -5.13 -8.50
C LEU A 80 2.84 -3.91 -8.16
N ASP A 81 2.73 -3.45 -6.92
CA ASP A 81 3.53 -2.40 -6.28
C ASP A 81 4.39 -3.04 -5.19
N ALA A 82 5.69 -3.15 -5.43
CA ALA A 82 6.65 -3.69 -4.49
C ALA A 82 7.70 -2.63 -4.10
N ASN A 83 7.86 -2.39 -2.80
CA ASN A 83 8.78 -1.40 -2.25
C ASN A 83 9.83 -2.10 -1.38
N LEU A 84 11.09 -1.98 -1.75
CA LEU A 84 12.23 -2.49 -1.00
C LEU A 84 12.78 -1.38 -0.09
N ALA A 85 13.09 -1.75 1.14
CA ALA A 85 13.88 -0.98 2.08
C ALA A 85 15.14 -1.78 2.47
N SER A 86 16.24 -1.10 2.79
CA SER A 86 17.46 -1.75 3.31
C SER A 86 17.82 -1.21 4.69
N TRP A 87 18.46 -2.03 5.50
CA TRP A 87 18.94 -1.63 6.82
C TRP A 87 20.13 -0.67 6.71
N GLY A 88 20.12 0.40 7.51
CA GLY A 88 21.18 1.40 7.58
C GLY A 88 22.36 0.98 8.44
N SER A 89 23.57 1.41 8.08
CA SER A 89 24.77 1.31 8.92
C SER A 89 24.61 2.08 10.25
N THR A 90 23.82 3.15 10.25
CA THR A 90 23.44 3.94 11.44
C THR A 90 22.31 3.29 12.25
N GLY A 91 21.83 2.11 11.86
CA GLY A 91 20.58 1.51 12.37
C GLY A 91 19.33 2.10 11.71
N GLY A 92 18.28 1.26 11.61
CA GLY A 92 16.98 1.64 11.07
C GLY A 92 16.75 1.24 9.61
N TRP A 93 15.47 1.24 9.19
CA TRP A 93 15.05 0.98 7.82
C TRP A 93 15.17 2.23 6.97
N VAL A 94 15.92 2.16 5.87
CA VAL A 94 15.91 3.19 4.84
C VAL A 94 14.94 2.76 3.73
N PRO A 95 13.80 3.44 3.55
CA PRO A 95 12.75 3.06 2.60
C PRO A 95 13.15 3.35 1.16
N ASN A 96 12.35 2.88 0.21
CA ASN A 96 12.44 3.25 -1.21
C ASN A 96 13.80 2.96 -1.87
N THR A 97 14.55 1.96 -1.40
CA THR A 97 15.85 1.60 -1.98
C THR A 97 15.71 0.92 -3.33
N TYR A 98 14.56 0.29 -3.58
CA TYR A 98 14.09 -0.09 -4.90
C TYR A 98 12.56 -0.03 -4.92
N ILE A 99 11.96 0.43 -6.02
CA ILE A 99 10.51 0.45 -6.19
C ILE A 99 10.18 -0.18 -7.54
N LEU A 100 9.33 -1.20 -7.51
CA LEU A 100 8.78 -1.84 -8.69
C LEU A 100 7.27 -1.57 -8.74
N ASN A 101 6.82 -0.94 -9.82
CA ASN A 101 5.40 -0.73 -10.09
C ASN A 101 5.08 -1.26 -11.48
N THR A 102 4.24 -2.29 -11.58
CA THR A 102 3.92 -2.95 -12.86
C THR A 102 2.43 -3.21 -12.99
N LYS A 103 1.86 -2.92 -14.16
CA LYS A 103 0.42 -3.07 -14.45
C LYS A 103 -0.02 -4.53 -14.71
N LYS A 104 0.86 -5.52 -14.48
CA LYS A 104 0.66 -6.94 -14.81
C LYS A 104 1.13 -7.85 -13.66
N ALA A 105 0.35 -7.91 -12.60
CA ALA A 105 0.80 -8.53 -11.35
C ALA A 105 1.17 -10.01 -11.50
N CYS A 106 0.34 -10.82 -12.17
CA CYS A 106 0.56 -12.27 -12.22
C CYS A 106 1.78 -12.66 -13.08
N SER A 107 1.90 -12.09 -14.29
CA SER A 107 3.06 -12.32 -15.16
C SER A 107 4.36 -11.79 -14.57
N THR A 108 4.33 -10.60 -13.92
CA THR A 108 5.53 -10.06 -13.27
C THR A 108 5.91 -10.88 -12.02
N LEU A 109 4.95 -11.30 -11.19
CA LEU A 109 5.24 -12.15 -10.04
C LEU A 109 5.84 -13.49 -10.48
N LYS A 110 5.27 -14.13 -11.51
CA LYS A 110 5.84 -15.35 -12.12
C LYS A 110 7.28 -15.13 -12.60
N HIS A 111 7.56 -14.00 -13.24
CA HIS A 111 8.91 -13.67 -13.69
C HIS A 111 9.90 -13.47 -12.53
N LEU A 112 9.50 -12.80 -11.45
CA LEU A 112 10.36 -12.56 -10.27
C LEU A 112 10.62 -13.84 -9.47
N VAL A 113 9.59 -14.65 -9.23
CA VAL A 113 9.69 -15.91 -8.49
C VAL A 113 10.50 -16.96 -9.28
N GLY A 114 10.53 -16.88 -10.61
CA GLY A 114 11.47 -17.66 -11.42
C GLY A 114 11.26 -19.17 -11.29
N ASN A 115 12.33 -19.91 -11.01
CA ASN A 115 12.28 -21.37 -10.91
C ASN A 115 11.48 -21.84 -9.68
N ALA A 116 11.53 -21.09 -8.58
CA ALA A 116 10.72 -21.34 -7.39
C ALA A 116 9.19 -21.27 -7.63
N TRP A 117 8.73 -20.82 -8.81
CA TRP A 117 7.31 -20.68 -9.14
C TRP A 117 6.56 -22.02 -9.10
N LEU A 118 7.15 -23.10 -9.64
CA LEU A 118 6.53 -24.43 -9.62
C LEU A 118 6.46 -24.98 -8.19
N ILE A 119 7.53 -24.83 -7.42
CA ILE A 119 7.62 -25.23 -6.01
C ILE A 119 6.56 -24.52 -5.17
N PHE A 120 6.33 -23.23 -5.43
CA PHE A 120 5.29 -22.45 -4.79
C PHE A 120 3.89 -22.97 -5.15
N LEU A 121 3.61 -23.20 -6.44
CA LEU A 121 2.32 -23.71 -6.93
C LEU A 121 1.98 -25.09 -6.35
N GLU A 122 2.93 -26.03 -6.43
CA GLU A 122 2.79 -27.38 -5.89
C GLU A 122 2.58 -27.33 -4.38
N GLY A 123 3.39 -26.54 -3.66
CA GLY A 123 3.29 -26.41 -2.21
C GLY A 123 1.93 -25.87 -1.74
N PHE A 124 1.27 -25.02 -2.52
CA PHE A 124 -0.07 -24.49 -2.23
C PHE A 124 -1.22 -25.28 -2.92
N ASN A 125 -0.93 -26.35 -3.66
CA ASN A 125 -1.89 -27.09 -4.48
C ASN A 125 -2.69 -26.21 -5.47
N ILE A 126 -2.05 -25.22 -6.10
CA ILE A 126 -2.68 -24.37 -7.10
C ILE A 126 -2.79 -25.15 -8.44
N PRO A 127 -3.99 -25.32 -9.03
CA PRO A 127 -4.22 -26.27 -10.13
C PRO A 127 -3.73 -25.79 -11.50
N THR A 128 -3.01 -24.66 -11.59
CA THR A 128 -2.55 -24.08 -12.85
C THR A 128 -1.18 -23.41 -12.69
N ASN A 129 -0.28 -23.67 -13.65
CA ASN A 129 1.00 -22.96 -13.76
C ASN A 129 0.94 -21.70 -14.65
N LYS A 130 -0.25 -21.36 -15.17
CA LYS A 130 -0.54 -20.19 -16.00
C LYS A 130 -1.37 -19.18 -15.20
N CYS A 131 -1.19 -17.90 -15.52
CA CYS A 131 -2.14 -16.86 -15.17
C CYS A 131 -3.38 -16.99 -16.09
N PRO A 132 -4.61 -16.71 -15.60
CA PRO A 132 -4.96 -16.32 -14.23
C PRO A 132 -4.94 -17.50 -13.24
N TRP A 133 -4.68 -17.23 -11.96
CA TRP A 133 -5.02 -18.18 -10.89
C TRP A 133 -6.51 -18.02 -10.52
N PRO A 134 -7.27 -19.11 -10.37
CA PRO A 134 -8.69 -19.02 -10.07
C PRO A 134 -8.98 -18.58 -8.63
N VAL A 135 -10.21 -18.11 -8.42
CA VAL A 135 -10.80 -17.82 -7.09
C VAL A 135 -10.77 -19.09 -6.24
N GLY A 136 -10.37 -18.97 -4.97
CA GLY A 136 -10.26 -20.11 -4.06
C GLY A 136 -9.36 -19.84 -2.85
N THR A 137 -9.36 -20.79 -1.91
CA THR A 137 -8.44 -20.80 -0.76
C THR A 137 -7.43 -21.93 -0.95
N TYR A 138 -6.17 -21.54 -1.10
CA TYR A 138 -5.02 -22.43 -1.25
C TYR A 138 -4.29 -22.52 0.09
N ILE A 139 -3.98 -23.73 0.54
CA ILE A 139 -3.37 -23.97 1.85
C ILE A 139 -2.11 -24.80 1.62
N THR A 140 -0.98 -24.36 2.17
CA THR A 140 0.25 -25.15 2.15
C THR A 140 0.51 -25.82 3.49
N PRO A 141 0.78 -27.14 3.52
CA PRO A 141 1.19 -27.82 4.75
C PRO A 141 2.64 -27.47 5.16
N GLY A 142 3.45 -26.95 4.23
CA GLY A 142 4.84 -26.56 4.46
C GLY A 142 5.68 -26.61 3.18
N ILE A 143 6.32 -25.49 2.83
CA ILE A 143 7.38 -25.43 1.80
C ILE A 143 8.70 -25.10 2.50
N ASP A 144 9.71 -25.96 2.39
CA ASP A 144 11.06 -25.66 2.93
C ASP A 144 11.58 -24.34 2.35
N LYS A 145 11.93 -23.37 3.22
CA LYS A 145 12.35 -22.03 2.79
C LYS A 145 13.55 -22.04 1.86
N LYS A 146 14.43 -23.06 1.96
CA LYS A 146 15.60 -23.20 1.09
C LYS A 146 15.25 -23.45 -0.38
N LYS A 147 14.07 -24.06 -0.62
CA LYS A 147 13.56 -24.27 -1.98
C LYS A 147 13.03 -22.99 -2.65
N LEU A 148 12.99 -21.87 -1.92
CA LEU A 148 12.58 -20.56 -2.40
C LEU A 148 13.79 -19.65 -2.73
N GLU A 149 15.02 -20.16 -2.63
CA GLU A 149 16.24 -19.38 -2.90
C GLU A 149 16.49 -19.18 -4.42
N ASP A 150 16.04 -20.12 -5.26
CA ASP A 150 16.17 -20.09 -6.74
C ASP A 150 15.10 -19.19 -7.40
N MET A 151 15.07 -17.93 -7.00
CA MET A 151 14.28 -16.86 -7.60
C MET A 151 15.12 -16.06 -8.61
N ASN A 152 14.46 -15.33 -9.53
CA ASN A 152 15.14 -14.54 -10.57
C ASN A 152 15.70 -13.20 -10.04
N PHE A 153 16.32 -13.22 -8.86
CA PHE A 153 17.09 -12.09 -8.34
C PHE A 153 18.50 -12.05 -8.99
N PRO A 154 19.17 -10.87 -9.02
CA PRO A 154 20.55 -10.78 -9.51
C PRO A 154 21.46 -11.70 -8.70
N LYS A 155 22.37 -12.45 -9.33
CA LYS A 155 23.31 -13.34 -8.60
C LYS A 155 24.35 -12.59 -7.74
N ILE A 156 24.59 -11.33 -8.08
CA ILE A 156 25.52 -10.45 -7.39
C ILE A 156 24.72 -9.25 -6.90
N TYR A 157 24.74 -9.01 -5.59
CA TYR A 157 24.02 -7.88 -4.98
C TYR A 157 24.74 -7.38 -3.72
N PHE A 158 24.23 -6.30 -3.14
CA PHE A 158 24.74 -5.76 -1.89
C PHE A 158 24.34 -6.67 -0.71
N TYR A 159 25.29 -6.96 0.18
CA TYR A 159 24.99 -7.71 1.40
C TYR A 159 24.25 -6.84 2.43
N GLY A 160 23.28 -7.40 3.16
CA GLY A 160 22.56 -6.67 4.18
C GLY A 160 21.17 -7.21 4.52
N LYS A 161 20.45 -6.52 5.40
CA LYS A 161 19.06 -6.83 5.74
C LYS A 161 18.10 -5.99 4.89
N TYR A 162 17.04 -6.62 4.41
CA TYR A 162 16.11 -6.07 3.45
C TYR A 162 14.66 -6.32 3.85
N LYS A 163 13.78 -5.38 3.52
CA LYS A 163 12.35 -5.48 3.79
C LYS A 163 11.60 -5.14 2.51
N ILE A 164 10.83 -6.08 1.99
CA ILE A 164 10.00 -5.88 0.79
C ILE A 164 8.53 -5.76 1.19
N VAL A 165 7.88 -4.68 0.80
CA VAL A 165 6.45 -4.43 0.99
C VAL A 165 5.78 -4.74 -0.34
N VAL A 166 4.91 -5.75 -0.42
CA VAL A 166 4.25 -6.16 -1.67
C VAL A 166 2.76 -5.85 -1.62
N ARG A 167 2.25 -5.10 -2.60
CA ARG A 167 0.84 -4.71 -2.70
C ARG A 167 0.28 -5.10 -4.06
N PHE A 168 -0.91 -5.69 -4.05
CA PHE A 168 -1.70 -5.94 -5.24
C PHE A 168 -2.87 -4.95 -5.28
N LYS A 169 -2.96 -4.18 -6.37
CA LYS A 169 -3.95 -3.12 -6.55
C LYS A 169 -4.86 -3.45 -7.72
N ASN A 170 -6.16 -3.30 -7.55
CA ASN A 170 -7.10 -3.29 -8.67
C ASN A 170 -7.44 -1.83 -8.98
N LEU A 171 -6.79 -1.27 -10.00
CA LEU A 171 -6.92 0.16 -10.34
C LEU A 171 -8.38 0.58 -10.59
N LYS A 172 -9.21 -0.31 -11.17
CA LYS A 172 -10.63 -0.01 -11.43
C LYS A 172 -11.44 0.06 -10.13
N ASN A 173 -11.19 -0.85 -9.20
CA ASN A 173 -11.93 -0.89 -7.93
C ASN A 173 -11.44 0.18 -6.95
N GLU A 174 -10.15 0.50 -6.94
CA GLU A 174 -9.59 1.57 -6.10
C GLU A 174 -10.15 2.94 -6.51
N GLN A 175 -10.11 3.27 -7.81
CA GLN A 175 -10.71 4.51 -8.33
C GLN A 175 -12.22 4.60 -8.07
N PHE A 176 -12.94 3.48 -8.16
CA PHE A 176 -14.38 3.45 -7.89
C PHE A 176 -14.72 3.66 -6.41
N GLU A 177 -14.01 3.01 -5.49
CA GLU A 177 -14.25 3.18 -4.04
C GLU A 177 -13.74 4.53 -3.52
N GLU A 178 -12.68 5.10 -4.10
CA GLU A 178 -12.24 6.48 -3.85
C GLU A 178 -13.34 7.48 -4.28
N LEU A 179 -13.78 7.41 -5.54
CA LEU A 179 -14.87 8.26 -6.06
C LEU A 179 -16.17 8.14 -5.26
N LYS A 180 -16.52 6.93 -4.81
CA LYS A 180 -17.70 6.64 -3.97
C LYS A 180 -17.56 7.22 -2.56
N ASN A 181 -16.36 7.22 -1.99
CA ASN A 181 -16.08 7.85 -0.71
C ASN A 181 -16.14 9.39 -0.82
N ASP A 182 -15.58 9.95 -1.88
CA ASP A 182 -15.63 11.39 -2.16
C ASP A 182 -17.07 11.86 -2.41
N LEU A 183 -17.86 11.10 -3.18
CA LEU A 183 -19.28 11.35 -3.39
C LEU A 183 -20.06 11.34 -2.06
N LYS A 184 -19.72 10.44 -1.14
CA LYS A 184 -20.31 10.39 0.20
C LYS A 184 -19.93 11.60 1.06
N GLN A 185 -18.69 12.08 0.98
CA GLN A 185 -18.23 13.30 1.66
C GLN A 185 -18.92 14.56 1.10
N LEU A 186 -18.95 14.71 -0.23
CA LEU A 186 -19.70 15.77 -0.91
C LEU A 186 -21.18 15.77 -0.52
N SER A 187 -21.81 14.60 -0.44
CA SER A 187 -23.20 14.48 0.01
C SER A 187 -23.43 14.95 1.44
N LEU A 188 -22.45 14.79 2.35
CA LEU A 188 -22.54 15.27 3.73
C LEU A 188 -22.38 16.80 3.78
N GLN A 189 -21.37 17.34 3.08
CA GLN A 189 -21.13 18.78 2.99
C GLN A 189 -22.33 19.54 2.40
N ILE A 190 -23.02 18.97 1.40
CA ILE A 190 -24.25 19.56 0.83
C ILE A 190 -25.38 19.64 1.86
N VAL A 191 -25.51 18.67 2.77
CA VAL A 191 -26.53 18.70 3.83
C VAL A 191 -26.20 19.77 4.88
N GLU A 192 -24.93 19.88 5.27
CA GLU A 192 -24.44 20.89 6.21
C GLU A 192 -24.61 22.31 5.65
N LEU A 193 -24.13 22.58 4.43
CA LEU A 193 -24.30 23.86 3.74
C LEU A 193 -25.78 24.23 3.53
N LYS A 194 -26.67 23.25 3.36
CA LYS A 194 -28.11 23.49 3.26
C LYS A 194 -28.74 23.88 4.61
N ALA A 195 -28.26 23.29 5.71
CA ALA A 195 -28.65 23.70 7.05
C ALA A 195 -28.16 25.12 7.36
N GLU A 196 -26.89 25.43 7.11
CA GLU A 196 -26.31 26.76 7.28
C GLU A 196 -27.05 27.84 6.47
N ASN A 197 -27.33 27.59 5.19
CA ASN A 197 -28.12 28.51 4.36
C ASN A 197 -29.54 28.74 4.89
N THR A 198 -30.14 27.74 5.54
CA THR A 198 -31.47 27.88 6.16
C THR A 198 -31.39 28.77 7.39
N THR A 199 -30.37 28.61 8.23
CA THR A 199 -30.07 29.48 9.38
C THR A 199 -29.74 30.91 8.96
N LEU A 200 -28.93 31.11 7.92
CA LEU A 200 -28.61 32.43 7.39
C LEU A 200 -29.84 33.15 6.84
N ARG A 201 -30.73 32.43 6.13
CA ARG A 201 -32.01 32.98 5.66
C ARG A 201 -32.94 33.38 6.81
N SER A 202 -33.01 32.61 7.90
CA SER A 202 -33.83 32.99 9.05
C SER A 202 -33.26 34.24 9.76
N GLY A 203 -31.94 34.31 9.94
CA GLY A 203 -31.25 35.48 10.47
C GLY A 203 -31.45 36.74 9.61
N LEU A 204 -31.38 36.60 8.28
CA LEU A 204 -31.64 37.70 7.35
C LEU A 204 -33.07 38.23 7.44
N ASN A 205 -34.07 37.34 7.57
CA ASN A 205 -35.47 37.75 7.74
C ASN A 205 -35.67 38.52 9.06
N ILE A 206 -35.04 38.08 10.15
CA ILE A 206 -35.07 38.79 11.45
C ILE A 206 -34.43 40.18 11.33
N LEU A 207 -33.24 40.27 10.71
CA LEU A 207 -32.57 41.56 10.48
C LEU A 207 -33.41 42.49 9.61
N LYS A 208 -34.04 41.98 8.55
CA LYS A 208 -34.92 42.75 7.68
C LYS A 208 -36.12 43.33 8.45
N SER A 209 -36.79 42.52 9.27
CA SER A 209 -37.91 43.02 10.10
C SER A 209 -37.48 44.10 11.10
N LYS A 210 -36.27 44.00 11.68
CA LYS A 210 -35.71 45.04 12.56
C LYS A 210 -35.40 46.34 11.79
N ALA A 211 -34.83 46.24 10.59
CA ALA A 211 -34.56 47.40 9.75
C ALA A 211 -35.85 48.17 9.42
N THR A 212 -36.92 47.48 9.01
CA THR A 212 -38.20 48.14 8.72
C THR A 212 -38.77 48.85 9.95
N SER A 213 -38.72 48.22 11.13
CA SER A 213 -39.17 48.86 12.38
C SER A 213 -38.32 50.06 12.83
N LEU A 214 -37.11 50.23 12.28
CA LEU A 214 -36.25 51.39 12.53
C LEU A 214 -36.43 52.49 11.48
N GLU A 215 -36.73 52.12 10.23
CA GLU A 215 -37.10 53.06 9.15
C GLU A 215 -38.46 53.73 9.43
N ASP A 216 -39.44 52.96 9.95
CA ASP A 216 -40.74 53.47 10.40
C ASP A 216 -40.63 54.39 11.64
N ALA A 217 -39.50 54.36 12.37
CA ALA A 217 -39.26 55.07 13.62
C ALA A 217 -38.39 56.34 13.46
N GLY A 218 -38.49 57.01 12.31
CA GLY A 218 -37.55 58.05 11.88
C GLY A 218 -37.20 59.17 12.89
N SER A 219 -35.94 59.64 12.79
CA SER A 219 -35.26 60.73 13.54
C SER A 219 -34.62 60.35 14.89
N PRO A 220 -33.52 61.02 15.32
CA PRO A 220 -32.27 60.28 15.47
C PRO A 220 -31.61 60.40 16.86
N SER A 221 -31.34 59.27 17.52
CA SER A 221 -30.27 59.21 18.52
C SER A 221 -29.74 57.78 18.77
N GLN A 222 -28.41 57.69 18.80
CA GLN A 222 -27.58 56.82 19.64
C GLN A 222 -28.03 55.36 19.90
N SER A 223 -27.27 54.40 19.36
CA SER A 223 -26.33 53.64 20.21
C SER A 223 -25.43 52.69 19.40
N SER A 224 -24.13 53.00 19.40
CA SER A 224 -23.09 52.20 18.77
C SER A 224 -22.61 51.07 19.71
N HIS A 225 -23.39 50.00 19.89
CA HIS A 225 -22.95 48.92 20.80
C HIS A 225 -23.48 47.47 20.60
N VAL A 226 -23.65 46.96 19.36
CA VAL A 226 -24.15 45.56 19.16
C VAL A 226 -23.30 44.67 18.23
N ILE A 227 -22.33 45.19 17.47
CA ILE A 227 -21.71 44.43 16.36
C ILE A 227 -20.57 43.46 16.77
N SER A 228 -20.05 43.53 18.00
CA SER A 228 -18.75 42.91 18.38
C SER A 228 -18.80 41.50 19.01
N GLN A 229 -19.84 40.67 18.78
CA GLN A 229 -20.03 39.45 19.58
C GLN A 229 -20.32 38.14 18.81
N PHE A 230 -19.83 37.99 17.57
CA PHE A 230 -20.08 36.80 16.74
C PHE A 230 -18.87 36.21 15.96
N LEU A 231 -17.64 36.36 16.48
CA LEU A 231 -16.42 35.82 15.86
C LEU A 231 -15.55 34.97 16.82
N TYR A 232 -16.14 33.94 17.41
CA TYR A 232 -15.40 32.86 18.10
C TYR A 232 -16.13 31.51 17.96
N ALA A 233 -15.86 30.79 16.87
CA ALA A 233 -16.07 29.35 16.79
C ALA A 233 -15.22 28.73 15.65
N LEU A 234 -14.88 27.44 15.78
CA LEU A 234 -14.37 26.53 14.74
C LEU A 234 -12.93 26.77 14.21
N THR A 235 -11.96 26.11 14.83
CA THR A 235 -11.13 25.12 14.08
C THR A 235 -10.55 24.06 15.02
N ILE A 236 -10.88 22.77 14.82
CA ILE A 236 -10.25 21.63 15.50
C ILE A 236 -9.85 20.55 14.48
N SER A 237 -8.55 20.26 14.46
CA SER A 237 -7.86 18.97 14.22
C SER A 237 -8.07 18.08 12.98
N CYS A 238 -6.89 17.74 12.41
CA CYS A 238 -6.41 16.41 12.03
C CYS A 238 -6.83 15.72 10.71
N MET A 239 -5.80 15.30 9.97
CA MET A 239 -5.78 14.02 9.23
C MET A 239 -4.53 13.21 9.60
N LYS A 240 -4.70 11.91 9.85
CA LYS A 240 -3.61 10.92 10.04
C LYS A 240 -4.04 9.59 9.42
N LEU A 241 -3.22 9.04 8.53
CA LEU A 241 -3.50 7.82 7.77
C LEU A 241 -2.69 6.60 8.30
N PRO A 242 -3.30 5.41 8.46
CA PRO A 242 -2.62 4.14 8.78
C PRO A 242 -2.43 3.18 7.56
N PRO A 243 -1.63 2.09 7.66
CA PRO A 243 -0.71 1.69 6.57
C PRO A 243 -0.88 0.25 5.97
N HIS A 244 0.23 -0.48 5.73
CA HIS A 244 0.37 -1.51 4.67
C HIS A 244 1.36 -2.67 4.95
N HIS A 245 1.15 -3.84 4.33
CA HIS A 245 1.90 -4.38 3.17
C HIS A 245 3.27 -5.16 3.29
N ASN A 246 3.94 -5.22 4.44
CA ASN A 246 5.32 -5.73 4.69
C ASN A 246 5.66 -7.23 4.42
N ALA A 247 6.97 -7.52 4.25
CA ALA A 247 7.71 -8.78 4.45
C ALA A 247 9.22 -8.50 4.66
N LEU A 248 10.01 -9.43 5.23
CA LEU A 248 11.41 -9.22 5.71
C LEU A 248 12.36 -10.38 5.35
N PHE A 249 13.53 -10.06 4.78
CA PHE A 249 14.58 -11.03 4.42
C PHE A 249 15.99 -10.50 4.69
N THR A 250 16.96 -11.40 4.76
CA THR A 250 18.39 -11.09 4.93
C THR A 250 19.16 -11.65 3.75
N VAL A 251 20.11 -10.86 3.25
CA VAL A 251 21.09 -11.25 2.23
C VAL A 251 22.42 -11.44 2.95
N THR A 252 22.88 -12.68 3.00
CA THR A 252 24.06 -13.11 3.75
C THR A 252 25.19 -13.53 2.81
N LYS A 253 26.41 -13.33 3.28
CA LYS A 253 27.65 -13.71 2.57
C LYS A 253 28.01 -15.15 2.93
N ASP A 254 28.49 -15.92 1.96
CA ASP A 254 29.09 -17.23 2.22
C ASP A 254 30.44 -17.12 2.94
N PHE A 255 30.76 -18.15 3.73
CA PHE A 255 32.05 -18.43 4.35
C PHE A 255 32.62 -19.72 3.77
#